data_AF-A0A2X2BRW4-F1
#
_entry.id   AF-A0A2X2BRW4-F1
#
_cell.length_a   1.000
_cell.length_b   1.000
_cell.length_c   1.000
_cell.angle_alpha   90.00
_cell.angle_beta   90.00
_cell.angle_gamma   90.00
#
_symmetry.space_group_name_H-M   'P 1'
#
loop_
_entity.id
_entity.type
_entity.pdbx_description
1 polymer ?
#
loop_
_entity_poly.entity_id
_entity_poly.type
_entity_poly.pdbx_seq_one_letter_code
_entity_poly.pdbx_strand_id
1 'polypeptide(L)'
;MPVFPLCMVVSISRAMKKNKAIDVLMKVIEQDKEMVSETLPMLFECFQSQGDPARWEAYLRQCVESNCGAIAELYLADIIEEKEGIEAAQLYINRQLERHPTMRLFYRLMRYHLAEAEEGRAKESLILLRYMVGEQIRTKPDYRCHKCGFTSHALYWHCPSCRSWDTVKPIRGLDGQ
;
A
#
# COMPACT_ATOMS: atom_id res chain seq x y z
N MET A 1 3.68 23.80 -14.93
CA MET A 1 2.31 23.21 -14.90
C MET A 1 1.74 23.46 -13.52
N PRO A 2 0.49 23.92 -13.38
CA PRO A 2 -0.06 24.19 -12.04
C PRO A 2 -0.06 22.87 -11.27
N VAL A 3 0.61 22.87 -10.10
CA VAL A 3 0.59 21.75 -9.16
C VAL A 3 -0.83 21.71 -8.61
N PHE A 4 -1.72 20.95 -9.25
CA PHE A 4 -3.00 20.65 -8.63
C PHE A 4 -2.69 19.94 -7.32
N PRO A 5 -3.16 20.43 -6.16
CA PRO A 5 -3.01 19.70 -4.91
C PRO A 5 -3.50 18.26 -5.11
N LEU A 6 -2.76 17.29 -4.58
CA LEU A 6 -3.04 15.85 -4.71
C LEU A 6 -4.51 15.50 -4.40
N CYS A 7 -5.16 16.30 -3.56
CA CYS A 7 -6.60 16.24 -3.31
C CYS A 7 -7.46 16.33 -4.57
N MET A 8 -7.17 17.28 -5.45
CA MET A 8 -7.88 17.45 -6.70
C MET A 8 -7.49 16.36 -7.69
N VAL A 9 -6.22 15.92 -7.70
CA VAL A 9 -5.77 14.85 -8.59
C VAL A 9 -6.55 13.55 -8.36
N VAL A 10 -6.67 13.11 -7.11
CA VAL A 10 -7.40 11.88 -6.77
C VAL A 10 -8.91 12.03 -6.99
N SER A 11 -9.51 13.16 -6.61
CA SER A 11 -10.94 13.40 -6.79
C SER A 11 -11.35 13.55 -8.26
N ILE A 12 -10.57 14.26 -9.07
CA ILE A 12 -10.84 14.48 -10.50
C ILE A 12 -10.68 13.18 -11.29
N SER A 13 -9.68 12.35 -10.94
CA SER A 13 -9.40 11.10 -11.66
C SER A 13 -10.59 10.13 -11.67
N ARG A 14 -11.45 10.14 -10.63
CA ARG A 14 -12.69 9.34 -10.58
C ARG A 14 -13.71 9.71 -11.67
N ALA A 15 -13.67 10.94 -12.18
CA ALA A 15 -14.57 11.43 -13.23
C ALA A 15 -13.93 11.39 -14.65
N MET A 16 -12.68 10.95 -14.77
CA MET A 16 -11.95 10.94 -16.04
C MET A 16 -12.11 9.63 -16.82
N LYS A 17 -11.88 9.68 -18.13
CA LYS A 17 -11.64 8.47 -18.93
C LYS A 17 -10.40 7.75 -18.38
N LYS A 18 -10.50 6.43 -18.20
CA LYS A 18 -9.51 5.60 -17.48
C LYS A 18 -8.06 5.79 -17.94
N ASN A 19 -7.79 5.88 -19.25
CA ASN A 19 -6.42 6.08 -19.75
C ASN A 19 -5.81 7.40 -19.27
N LYS A 20 -6.60 8.48 -19.26
CA LYS A 20 -6.15 9.79 -18.75
C LYS A 20 -5.97 9.76 -17.23
N ALA A 21 -6.81 9.02 -16.51
CA ALA A 21 -6.67 8.84 -15.07
C ALA A 21 -5.34 8.13 -14.73
N ILE A 22 -4.97 7.09 -15.48
CA ILE A 22 -3.67 6.40 -15.30
C ILE A 22 -2.51 7.37 -15.44
N ASP A 23 -2.43 8.12 -16.53
CA ASP A 23 -1.30 9.02 -16.80
C ASP A 23 -1.18 10.15 -15.77
N VAL A 24 -2.30 10.55 -15.17
CA VAL A 24 -2.34 11.58 -14.11
C VAL A 24 -1.94 10.99 -12.75
N LEU A 25 -2.50 9.84 -12.38
CA LEU A 25 -2.25 9.18 -11.09
C LEU A 25 -0.82 8.64 -11.00
N MET A 26 -0.26 8.10 -12.10
CA MET A 26 1.13 7.62 -12.11
C MET A 26 2.15 8.72 -11.80
N LYS A 27 1.83 10.00 -12.09
CA LYS A 27 2.72 11.13 -11.80
C LYS A 27 2.82 11.47 -10.32
N VAL A 28 1.96 10.91 -9.47
CA VAL A 28 2.01 11.16 -8.03
C VAL A 28 3.34 10.70 -7.44
N ILE A 29 3.98 9.66 -7.99
CA ILE A 29 5.31 9.23 -7.54
C ILE A 29 6.39 10.32 -7.66
N GLU A 30 6.28 11.21 -8.65
CA GLU A 30 7.20 12.32 -8.89
C GLU A 30 6.84 13.56 -8.05
N GLN A 31 5.56 13.70 -7.68
CA GLN A 31 5.06 14.85 -6.92
C GLN A 31 5.21 14.64 -5.41
N ASP A 32 4.79 13.47 -4.93
CA ASP A 32 4.85 13.08 -3.53
C ASP A 32 4.77 11.55 -3.38
N LYS A 33 5.94 10.94 -3.19
CA LYS A 33 6.08 9.50 -3.00
C LYS A 33 5.33 8.96 -1.77
N GLU A 34 5.06 9.80 -0.77
CA GLU A 34 4.32 9.39 0.44
C GLU A 34 2.83 9.20 0.15
N MET A 35 2.32 9.78 -0.93
CA MET A 35 0.92 9.72 -1.32
C MET A 35 0.63 8.67 -2.39
N VAL A 36 1.66 7.95 -2.87
CA VAL A 36 1.50 6.96 -3.95
C VAL A 36 0.50 5.87 -3.58
N SER A 37 0.54 5.38 -2.34
CA SER A 37 -0.35 4.32 -1.87
C SER A 37 -1.84 4.66 -1.99
N GLU A 38 -2.20 5.94 -1.89
CA GLU A 38 -3.57 6.43 -2.05
C GLU A 38 -4.05 6.38 -3.51
N THR A 39 -3.13 6.29 -4.47
CA THR A 39 -3.45 6.16 -5.90
C THR A 39 -3.53 4.71 -6.38
N LEU A 40 -2.85 3.79 -5.70
CA LEU A 40 -2.70 2.41 -6.14
C LEU A 40 -4.04 1.67 -6.32
N PRO A 41 -5.05 1.79 -5.43
CA PRO A 41 -6.34 1.12 -5.63
C PRO A 41 -7.05 1.58 -6.91
N MET A 42 -7.04 2.88 -7.20
CA MET A 42 -7.68 3.42 -8.40
C MET A 42 -6.90 3.08 -9.67
N LEU A 43 -5.57 3.08 -9.59
CA LEU A 43 -4.71 2.61 -10.68
C LEU A 43 -4.96 1.14 -10.98
N PHE A 44 -5.05 0.29 -9.96
CA PHE A 44 -5.35 -1.13 -10.11
C PHE A 44 -6.67 -1.35 -10.87
N GLU A 45 -7.75 -0.66 -10.45
CA GLU A 45 -9.04 -0.72 -11.16
C GLU A 45 -8.94 -0.24 -12.63
N CYS A 46 -8.16 0.81 -12.88
CA CYS A 46 -7.95 1.32 -14.23
C CYS A 46 -7.20 0.33 -15.12
N PHE A 47 -6.10 -0.24 -14.63
CA PHE A 47 -5.27 -1.21 -15.35
C PHE A 47 -6.02 -2.52 -15.62
N GLN A 48 -6.74 -3.06 -14.63
CA GLN A 48 -7.58 -4.24 -14.79
C GLN A 48 -8.56 -4.10 -15.98
N SER A 49 -9.20 -2.94 -16.08
CA SER A 49 -10.18 -2.71 -17.15
C SER A 49 -9.60 -2.42 -18.53
N GLN A 50 -8.30 -2.06 -18.61
CA GLN A 50 -7.61 -1.82 -19.88
C GLN A 50 -6.93 -3.08 -20.41
N GLY A 51 -6.74 -4.11 -19.57
CA GLY A 51 -6.08 -5.35 -19.96
C GLY A 51 -4.57 -5.21 -20.16
N ASP A 52 -3.91 -4.33 -19.39
CA ASP A 52 -2.45 -4.11 -19.47
C ASP A 52 -1.75 -4.46 -18.13
N PRO A 53 -1.66 -5.76 -17.78
CA PRO A 53 -1.04 -6.20 -16.53
C PRO A 53 0.49 -5.97 -16.53
N ALA A 54 1.14 -5.93 -17.69
CA ALA A 54 2.58 -5.71 -17.80
C ALA A 54 2.96 -4.29 -17.40
N ARG A 55 2.21 -3.27 -17.87
CA ARG A 55 2.44 -1.88 -17.47
C ARG A 55 2.14 -1.65 -15.99
N TRP A 56 1.13 -2.32 -15.44
CA TRP A 56 0.84 -2.27 -14.01
C TRP A 56 1.99 -2.81 -13.15
N GLU A 57 2.51 -3.99 -13.51
CA GLU A 57 3.65 -4.58 -12.80
C GLU A 57 4.90 -3.70 -12.88
N ALA A 58 5.20 -3.15 -14.06
CA ALA A 58 6.34 -2.25 -14.25
C ALA A 58 6.24 -1.01 -13.34
N TYR A 59 5.04 -0.43 -13.23
CA TYR A 59 4.81 0.70 -12.33
C TYR A 59 4.94 0.32 -10.85
N LEU A 60 4.44 -0.85 -10.44
CA LEU A 60 4.61 -1.34 -9.07
C LEU A 60 6.10 -1.55 -8.72
N ARG A 61 6.89 -2.11 -9.64
CA ARG A 61 8.34 -2.27 -9.45
C ARG A 61 9.02 -0.92 -9.23
N GLN A 62 8.67 0.09 -10.02
CA GLN A 62 9.15 1.47 -9.84
C GLN A 62 8.75 2.04 -8.46
N CYS A 63 7.52 1.79 -8.01
CA CYS A 63 7.04 2.23 -6.69
C CYS A 63 7.81 1.56 -5.54
N VAL A 64 8.09 0.25 -5.66
CA VAL A 64 8.86 -0.50 -4.66
C VAL A 64 10.31 0.00 -4.62
N GLU A 65 10.96 0.20 -5.78
CA GLU A 65 12.31 0.76 -5.86
C GLU A 65 12.39 2.17 -5.26
N SER A 66 11.33 2.95 -5.37
CA SER A 66 11.22 4.30 -4.80
C SER A 66 10.83 4.33 -3.32
N ASN A 67 10.65 3.15 -2.69
CA ASN A 67 10.18 2.97 -1.32
C ASN A 67 8.87 3.73 -1.04
N CYS A 68 7.87 3.52 -1.91
CA CYS A 68 6.54 4.12 -1.80
C CYS A 68 5.65 3.43 -0.74
N GLY A 69 6.09 2.32 -0.13
CA GLY A 69 5.43 1.65 0.97
C GLY A 69 4.90 0.25 0.70
N ALA A 70 4.46 -0.39 1.77
CA ALA A 70 4.01 -1.77 1.84
C ALA A 70 2.84 -2.08 0.91
N ILE A 71 1.99 -1.10 0.56
CA ILE A 71 0.87 -1.33 -0.37
C ILE A 71 1.38 -1.72 -1.75
N ALA A 72 2.42 -1.05 -2.26
CA ALA A 72 3.01 -1.39 -3.55
C ALA A 72 3.66 -2.77 -3.53
N GLU A 73 4.36 -3.09 -2.44
CA GLU A 73 4.97 -4.41 -2.22
C GLU A 73 3.92 -5.52 -2.15
N LEU A 74 2.78 -5.28 -1.48
CA LEU A 74 1.68 -6.25 -1.41
C LEU A 74 1.04 -6.51 -2.77
N TYR A 75 0.78 -5.47 -3.57
CA TYR A 75 0.28 -5.63 -4.93
C TYR A 75 1.29 -6.38 -5.82
N LEU A 76 2.58 -6.10 -5.70
CA LEU A 76 3.60 -6.82 -6.46
C LEU A 76 3.70 -8.28 -6.00
N ALA A 77 3.54 -8.56 -4.71
CA ALA A 77 3.48 -9.92 -4.19
C ALA A 77 2.28 -10.71 -4.73
N ASP A 78 1.11 -10.07 -4.89
CA ASP A 78 -0.05 -10.70 -5.54
C ASP A 78 0.28 -11.11 -6.99
N ILE A 79 0.96 -10.24 -7.74
CA ILE A 79 1.37 -10.55 -9.13
C ILE A 79 2.39 -11.70 -9.18
N ILE A 80 3.37 -11.71 -8.28
CA ILE A 80 4.37 -12.79 -8.20
C ILE A 80 3.69 -14.10 -7.81
N GLU A 81 2.76 -14.08 -6.85
CA GLU A 81 1.99 -15.26 -6.45
C GLU A 81 1.20 -15.84 -7.62
N GLU A 82 0.56 -14.99 -8.42
CA GLU A 82 -0.21 -15.41 -9.60
C GLU A 82 0.67 -16.01 -10.71
N LYS A 83 1.85 -15.43 -10.96
CA LYS A 83 2.72 -15.82 -12.08
C LYS A 83 3.70 -16.95 -11.76
N GLU A 84 4.24 -16.94 -10.55
CA GLU A 84 5.38 -17.76 -10.14
C GLU A 84 5.04 -18.67 -8.95
N GLY A 85 3.86 -18.50 -8.34
CA GLY A 85 3.39 -19.31 -7.23
C GLY A 85 3.72 -18.75 -5.84
N ILE A 86 3.15 -19.40 -4.82
CA ILE A 86 3.21 -18.97 -3.42
C ILE A 86 4.64 -18.92 -2.86
N GLU A 87 5.50 -19.87 -3.23
CA GLU A 87 6.89 -19.94 -2.76
C GLU A 87 7.71 -18.72 -3.22
N ALA A 88 7.56 -18.32 -4.49
CA ALA A 88 8.22 -17.15 -5.05
C ALA A 88 7.74 -15.86 -4.36
N ALA A 89 6.43 -15.75 -4.11
CA ALA A 89 5.86 -14.62 -3.40
C ALA A 89 6.31 -14.56 -1.93
N GLN A 90 6.43 -15.70 -1.25
CA GLN A 90 6.96 -15.80 0.11
C GLN A 90 8.43 -15.35 0.17
N LEU A 91 9.27 -15.81 -0.76
CA LEU A 91 10.67 -15.38 -0.85
C LEU A 91 10.78 -13.88 -1.09
N TYR A 92 9.94 -13.33 -1.97
CA TYR A 92 9.87 -11.89 -2.21
C TYR A 92 9.49 -11.12 -0.94
N ILE A 93 8.42 -11.51 -0.24
CA ILE A 93 7.97 -10.85 0.99
C ILE A 93 9.02 -10.91 2.09
N ASN A 94 9.70 -12.05 2.27
CA ASN A 94 10.80 -12.17 3.24
C ASN A 94 11.91 -11.16 2.96
N ARG A 95 12.34 -11.03 1.70
CA ARG A 95 13.35 -10.04 1.29
C ARG A 95 12.90 -8.60 1.54
N GLN A 96 11.61 -8.29 1.32
CA GLN A 96 11.10 -6.95 1.62
C GLN A 96 11.03 -6.70 3.12
N LEU A 97 10.62 -7.68 3.93
CA LEU A 97 10.59 -7.55 5.40
C LEU A 97 11.98 -7.31 6.01
N GLU A 98 13.02 -7.93 5.47
CA GLU A 98 14.41 -7.69 5.89
C GLU A 98 14.87 -6.25 5.62
N ARG A 99 14.35 -5.63 4.55
CA ARG A 99 14.70 -4.26 4.14
C ARG A 99 13.81 -3.19 4.76
N HIS A 100 12.51 -3.45 4.78
CA HIS A 100 11.42 -2.54 5.16
C HIS A 100 10.42 -3.29 6.06
N PRO A 101 10.74 -3.49 7.35
CA PRO A 101 9.87 -4.23 8.26
C PRO A 101 8.56 -3.45 8.48
N THR A 102 7.44 -4.04 8.06
CA THR A 102 6.09 -3.53 8.32
C THR A 102 5.14 -4.64 8.79
N MET A 103 4.19 -4.29 9.65
CA MET A 103 3.18 -5.22 10.15
C MET A 103 2.30 -5.76 9.02
N ARG A 104 2.07 -4.97 7.96
CA ARG A 104 1.27 -5.37 6.80
C ARG A 104 1.95 -6.47 5.99
N LEU A 105 3.25 -6.35 5.70
CA LEU A 105 4.01 -7.43 5.06
C LEU A 105 4.15 -8.65 5.96
N PHE A 106 4.35 -8.44 7.27
CA PHE A 106 4.44 -9.54 8.22
C PHE A 106 3.14 -10.35 8.28
N TYR A 107 2.00 -9.66 8.33
CA TYR A 107 0.68 -10.29 8.26
C TYR A 107 0.46 -11.09 6.96
N ARG A 108 1.01 -10.61 5.84
CA ARG A 108 1.02 -11.34 4.56
C ARG A 108 1.91 -12.59 4.64
N LEU A 109 3.11 -12.49 5.19
CA LEU A 109 4.01 -13.64 5.38
C LEU A 109 3.36 -14.73 6.24
N MET A 110 2.71 -14.35 7.35
CA MET A 110 1.97 -15.30 8.19
C MET A 110 0.85 -16.03 7.43
N ARG A 111 0.24 -15.40 6.41
CA ARG A 111 -0.75 -16.05 5.55
C ARG A 111 -0.10 -17.18 4.74
N TYR A 112 1.09 -16.96 4.20
CA TYR A 112 1.80 -17.99 3.42
C TYR A 112 2.21 -19.17 4.29
N HIS A 113 2.83 -18.91 5.45
CA HIS A 113 3.15 -19.97 6.41
C HIS A 113 1.92 -20.74 6.90
N LEU A 114 0.78 -20.08 7.03
CA LEU A 114 -0.46 -20.75 7.40
C LEU A 114 -0.99 -21.68 6.30
N ALA A 115 -0.79 -21.32 5.03
CA ALA A 115 -1.21 -22.14 3.89
C ALA A 115 -0.38 -23.43 3.78
N GLU A 116 0.88 -23.39 4.18
CA GLU A 116 1.80 -24.55 4.18
C GLU A 116 1.73 -25.39 5.47
N ALA A 117 1.16 -24.83 6.56
CA ALA A 117 1.15 -25.49 7.85
C ALA A 117 0.22 -26.73 7.90
N GLU A 118 0.77 -27.83 8.40
CA GLU A 118 0.03 -29.04 8.74
C GLU A 118 -0.95 -28.80 9.90
N GLU A 119 -2.03 -29.58 9.93
CA GLU A 119 -3.03 -29.48 11.00
C GLU A 119 -2.45 -29.83 12.37
N GLY A 120 -2.82 -29.06 13.38
CA GLY A 120 -2.43 -29.28 14.77
C GLY A 120 -2.15 -27.99 15.54
N ARG A 121 -1.66 -28.16 16.77
CA ARG A 121 -1.48 -27.06 17.75
C ARG A 121 -0.61 -25.90 17.25
N ALA A 122 0.40 -26.19 16.43
CA ALA A 122 1.27 -25.14 15.87
C ALA A 122 0.51 -24.22 14.90
N LYS A 123 -0.32 -24.79 14.02
CA LYS A 123 -1.19 -24.07 13.10
C LYS A 123 -2.24 -23.24 13.83
N GLU A 124 -2.89 -23.82 14.83
CA GLU A 124 -3.86 -23.12 15.70
C GLU A 124 -3.22 -21.90 16.40
N SER A 125 -2.00 -22.06 16.93
CA SER A 125 -1.23 -20.96 17.52
C SER A 125 -0.91 -19.87 16.49
N LEU A 126 -0.49 -20.26 15.29
CA LEU A 126 -0.19 -19.32 14.21
C LEU A 126 -1.45 -18.53 13.77
N ILE A 127 -2.61 -19.19 13.73
CA ILE A 127 -3.90 -18.54 13.45
C ILE A 127 -4.19 -17.46 14.50
N LEU A 128 -4.03 -17.78 15.79
CA LEU A 128 -4.23 -16.83 16.88
C LEU A 128 -3.26 -15.65 16.80
N LEU A 129 -1.96 -15.91 16.59
CA LEU A 129 -0.96 -14.85 16.44
C LEU A 129 -1.30 -13.95 15.25
N ARG A 130 -1.67 -14.52 14.11
CA ARG A 130 -2.05 -13.76 12.91
C ARG A 130 -3.28 -12.90 13.20
N TYR A 131 -4.28 -13.44 13.89
CA TYR A 131 -5.46 -12.68 14.30
C TYR A 131 -5.09 -11.46 15.15
N MET A 132 -4.24 -11.62 16.17
CA MET A 132 -3.77 -10.51 17.01
C MET A 132 -3.01 -9.44 16.22
N VAL A 133 -2.15 -9.86 15.28
CA VAL A 133 -1.46 -8.94 14.37
C VAL A 133 -2.46 -8.16 13.51
N GLY A 134 -3.49 -8.82 12.99
CA GLY A 134 -4.56 -8.18 12.22
C GLY A 134 -5.31 -7.11 13.04
N GLU A 135 -5.65 -7.42 14.29
CA GLU A 135 -6.30 -6.46 15.19
C GLU A 135 -5.40 -5.26 15.53
N GLN A 136 -4.10 -5.49 15.69
CA GLN A 136 -3.13 -4.42 15.88
C GLN A 136 -3.07 -3.49 14.67
N ILE A 137 -3.03 -4.04 13.45
CA ILE A 137 -3.04 -3.25 12.21
C ILE A 137 -4.32 -2.41 12.13
N ARG A 138 -5.47 -2.99 12.46
CA ARG A 138 -6.79 -2.33 12.38
C ARG A 138 -6.94 -1.18 13.39
N THR A 139 -6.33 -1.28 14.56
CA THR A 139 -6.47 -0.28 15.64
C THR A 139 -5.52 0.90 15.50
N LYS A 140 -4.41 0.74 14.77
CA LYS A 140 -3.44 1.81 14.54
C LYS A 140 -3.96 2.83 13.52
N PRO A 141 -3.73 4.14 13.73
CA PRO A 141 -4.08 5.15 12.74
C PRO A 141 -3.23 4.99 11.49
N ASP A 142 -3.84 5.19 10.32
CA ASP A 142 -3.15 5.07 9.03
C ASP A 142 -2.39 6.34 8.64
N TYR A 143 -2.77 7.50 9.19
CA TYR A 143 -2.23 8.80 8.82
C TYR A 143 -1.75 9.62 10.02
N ARG A 144 -0.75 10.48 9.77
CA ARG A 144 -0.25 11.45 10.74
C ARG A 144 0.02 12.80 10.06
N CYS A 145 -0.35 13.88 10.74
CA CYS A 145 0.06 15.22 10.40
C CYS A 145 1.53 15.45 10.76
N HIS A 146 2.38 15.70 9.77
CA HIS A 146 3.81 15.99 9.97
C HIS A 146 4.07 17.32 10.68
N LYS A 147 3.06 18.21 10.77
CA LYS A 147 3.19 19.50 11.44
C LYS A 147 2.81 19.47 12.93
N CYS A 148 1.72 18.81 13.29
CA CYS A 148 1.20 18.84 14.67
C CYS A 148 0.99 17.47 15.32
N GLY A 149 1.24 16.36 14.60
CA GLY A 149 1.10 15.01 15.13
C GLY A 149 -0.32 14.46 15.19
N PHE A 150 -1.34 15.22 14.75
CA PHE A 150 -2.72 14.70 14.61
C PHE A 150 -2.73 13.38 13.82
N THR A 151 -3.39 12.35 14.35
CA THR A 151 -3.51 11.04 13.71
C THR A 151 -4.95 10.71 13.34
N SER A 152 -5.14 9.94 12.27
CA SER A 152 -6.48 9.52 11.81
C SER A 152 -6.42 8.22 11.01
N HIS A 153 -7.56 7.55 10.87
CA HIS A 153 -7.75 6.41 9.96
C HIS A 153 -8.15 6.83 8.55
N ALA A 154 -8.50 8.10 8.35
CA ALA A 154 -8.85 8.67 7.05
C ALA A 154 -7.86 9.77 6.69
N LEU A 155 -7.60 9.93 5.40
CA LEU A 155 -6.80 11.03 4.88
C LEU A 155 -7.54 12.36 5.00
N TYR A 156 -6.85 13.37 5.55
CA TYR A 156 -7.36 14.75 5.62
C TYR A 156 -6.42 15.70 4.88
N TRP A 157 -6.86 16.26 3.77
CA TRP A 157 -6.09 17.26 3.02
C TRP A 157 -5.88 18.56 3.79
N HIS A 158 -6.85 18.91 4.64
CA HIS A 158 -6.78 20.04 5.55
C HIS A 158 -6.81 19.50 6.98
N CYS A 159 -5.71 19.63 7.70
CA CYS A 159 -5.56 19.06 9.04
C CYS A 159 -6.59 19.66 10.01
N PRO A 160 -7.46 18.86 10.65
CA PRO A 160 -8.48 19.37 11.58
C PRO A 160 -7.90 20.06 12.82
N SER A 161 -6.69 19.68 13.23
CA SER A 161 -6.01 20.22 14.42
C SER A 161 -5.28 21.53 14.12
N CYS A 162 -4.31 21.53 13.19
CA CYS A 162 -3.46 22.70 12.94
C CYS A 162 -3.86 23.54 11.70
N ARG A 163 -4.96 23.17 11.02
CA ARG A 163 -5.51 23.89 9.85
C ARG A 163 -4.51 24.09 8.71
N SER A 164 -3.51 23.22 8.63
CA SER A 164 -2.52 23.24 7.56
C SER A 164 -2.95 22.29 6.45
N TRP A 165 -2.66 22.68 5.21
CA TRP A 165 -2.93 21.88 4.03
C TRP A 165 -1.76 20.96 3.72
N ASP A 166 -2.06 19.77 3.20
CA ASP A 166 -1.09 18.81 2.67
C ASP A 166 -0.03 18.33 3.68
N THR A 167 -0.34 18.37 4.98
CA THR A 167 0.57 17.92 6.03
C THR A 167 0.24 16.53 6.57
N VAL A 168 -0.94 15.97 6.26
CA VAL A 168 -1.38 14.65 6.74
C VAL A 168 -0.98 13.61 5.70
N LYS A 169 -0.08 12.70 6.07
CA LYS A 169 0.48 11.67 5.19
C LYS A 169 0.32 10.28 5.81
N PRO A 170 0.36 9.20 5.02
CA PRO A 170 0.40 7.84 5.55
C PRO A 170 1.54 7.65 6.54
N ILE A 171 1.28 6.97 7.65
CA ILE A 171 2.33 6.64 8.63
C ILE A 171 3.30 5.66 8.00
N ARG A 172 4.61 5.88 8.19
CA ARG A 172 5.70 5.01 7.73
C ARG A 172 6.29 4.15 8.85
N GLY A 173 6.93 3.04 8.47
CA GLY A 173 7.66 2.15 9.37
C GLY A 173 6.83 0.96 9.85
N LEU A 174 7.23 0.35 10.97
CA LEU A 174 6.68 -0.94 11.43
C LEU A 174 5.15 -0.95 11.52
N ASP A 175 4.57 0.06 12.18
CA ASP A 175 3.12 0.19 12.38
C ASP A 175 2.39 0.82 11.19
N GLY A 176 3.10 1.17 10.11
CA GLY A 176 2.60 1.96 8.98
C GLY A 176 2.67 1.25 7.63
N GLN A 177 2.66 2.05 6.57
CA GLN A 177 2.94 1.67 5.19
C GLN A 177 4.40 1.88 4.82
#